data_AF-A0A1S0TFV3-F1
#
_entry.id   AF-A0A1S0TFV3-F1
#
_cell.length_a   1.000
_cell.length_b   1.000
_cell.length_c   1.000
_cell.angle_alpha   90.00
_cell.angle_beta   90.00
_cell.angle_gamma   90.00
#
_symmetry.space_group_name_H-M   'P 1'
#
loop_
_entity.id
_entity.type
_entity.pdbx_description
1 polymer ?
#
loop_
_entity_poly.entity_id
_entity_poly.type
_entity_poly.pdbx_seq_one_letter_code
_entity_poly.pdbx_strand_id
1 'polypeptide(L)'
;MRGFYRSSYKDADGRECYLVATQFESTYARLAFPCWDEPIYKAKFDVTLIVDEGLTALSNMNVISETKVDNKKVVKFATTPLMSTYLVAFAVGQL
;
A
#
# COMPACT_ATOMS: atom_id res chain seq x y z
N MET A 1 -6.63 -14.13 0.90
CA MET A 1 -6.93 -12.68 0.99
C MET A 1 -6.76 -12.07 -0.40
N ARG A 2 -7.54 -11.05 -0.78
CA ARG A 2 -7.54 -10.48 -2.16
C ARG A 2 -7.84 -8.98 -2.14
N GLY A 3 -7.33 -8.24 -3.11
CA GLY A 3 -7.54 -6.78 -3.21
C GLY A 3 -6.79 -6.04 -2.11
N PHE A 4 -7.37 -4.93 -1.65
CA PHE A 4 -6.91 -4.23 -0.45
C PHE A 4 -7.68 -4.74 0.76
N TYR A 5 -7.00 -5.45 1.66
CA TYR A 5 -7.65 -6.21 2.73
C TYR A 5 -7.02 -5.95 4.10
N ARG A 6 -7.81 -6.18 5.15
CA ARG A 6 -7.36 -6.15 6.55
C ARG A 6 -6.87 -7.53 6.99
N SER A 7 -5.74 -7.57 7.68
CA SER A 7 -5.21 -8.74 8.39
C SER A 7 -5.01 -8.38 9.86
N SER A 8 -5.06 -9.36 10.75
CA SER A 8 -4.65 -9.21 12.16
C SER A 8 -3.47 -10.11 12.48
N TYR A 9 -2.70 -9.71 13.48
CA TYR A 9 -1.58 -10.45 14.06
C TYR A 9 -1.51 -10.14 15.55
N LYS A 10 -0.73 -10.95 16.29
CA LYS A 10 -0.41 -10.64 17.69
C LYS A 10 0.97 -10.01 17.78
N ASP A 11 1.08 -8.91 18.52
CA ASP A 11 2.37 -8.32 18.85
C ASP A 11 3.13 -9.16 19.91
N ALA A 12 4.31 -8.69 20.31
CA ALA A 12 5.12 -9.36 21.34
C ALA A 12 4.43 -9.42 22.71
N ASP A 13 3.52 -8.48 23.00
CA ASP A 13 2.74 -8.42 24.24
C ASP A 13 1.43 -9.23 24.15
N GLY A 14 1.19 -9.91 23.03
CA GLY A 14 0.00 -10.72 22.76
C GLY A 14 -1.25 -9.91 22.42
N ARG A 15 -1.14 -8.60 22.19
CA ARG A 15 -2.24 -7.73 21.77
C ARG A 15 -2.55 -7.96 20.30
N GLU A 16 -3.84 -7.92 19.96
CA GLU A 16 -4.27 -8.01 18.58
C GLU A 16 -4.03 -6.68 17.87
N CYS A 17 -3.16 -6.70 16.87
CA CYS A 17 -2.85 -5.58 16.01
C CYS A 17 -3.42 -5.82 14.61
N TYR A 18 -3.77 -4.73 13.93
CA TYR A 18 -4.28 -4.79 12.56
C TYR A 18 -3.28 -4.19 11.59
N LEU A 19 -3.21 -4.79 10.40
CA LEU A 19 -2.53 -4.24 9.24
C LEU A 19 -3.47 -4.30 8.04
N VAL A 20 -3.27 -3.41 7.09
CA VAL A 20 -3.89 -3.48 5.77
C VAL A 20 -2.81 -3.72 4.73
N ALA A 21 -3.10 -4.59 3.78
CA ALA A 21 -2.15 -4.97 2.74
C ALA A 21 -2.89 -5.25 1.43
N THR A 22 -2.13 -5.28 0.34
CA THR A 22 -2.63 -5.53 -1.01
C THR A 22 -2.20 -6.90 -1.53
N GLN A 23 -3.14 -7.66 -2.10
CA GLN A 23 -2.87 -8.84 -2.94
C GLN A 23 -3.64 -8.67 -4.24
N PHE A 24 -2.98 -8.18 -5.27
CA PHE A 24 -3.63 -7.83 -6.54
C PHE A 24 -3.55 -8.89 -7.63
N GLU A 25 -2.62 -9.84 -7.52
CA GLU A 25 -2.57 -10.94 -8.47
C GLU A 25 -3.79 -11.86 -8.31
N SER A 26 -4.52 -12.21 -9.38
CA SER A 26 -4.25 -11.91 -10.81
C SER A 26 -4.98 -10.69 -11.39
N THR A 27 -6.15 -10.31 -10.86
CA THR A 27 -7.03 -9.25 -11.40
C THR A 27 -7.75 -8.45 -10.31
N TYR A 28 -7.10 -8.29 -9.15
CA TYR A 28 -7.71 -7.65 -7.98
C TYR A 28 -7.24 -6.21 -7.74
N ALA A 29 -6.36 -5.65 -8.58
CA ALA A 29 -5.98 -4.22 -8.47
C ALA A 29 -7.20 -3.32 -8.66
N ARG A 30 -8.12 -3.73 -9.54
CA ARG A 30 -9.41 -3.06 -9.79
C ARG A 30 -10.32 -2.92 -8.57
N LEU A 31 -10.09 -3.70 -7.51
CA LEU A 31 -10.84 -3.60 -6.26
C LEU A 31 -10.30 -2.50 -5.33
N ALA A 32 -9.08 -2.01 -5.58
CA ALA A 32 -8.47 -0.95 -4.80
C ALA A 32 -8.55 0.41 -5.50
N PHE A 33 -8.34 0.45 -6.83
CA PHE A 33 -8.45 1.67 -7.62
C PHE A 33 -8.89 1.35 -9.07
N PRO A 34 -9.62 2.25 -9.74
CA PRO A 34 -9.99 2.06 -11.15
C PRO A 34 -8.73 2.01 -12.05
N CYS A 35 -8.57 0.94 -12.82
CA CYS A 35 -7.43 0.78 -13.72
C CYS A 35 -7.71 -0.22 -14.85
N TRP A 36 -6.87 -0.18 -15.88
CA TRP A 36 -6.81 -1.21 -16.93
C TRP A 36 -6.08 -2.45 -16.40
N ASP A 37 -6.80 -3.29 -15.69
CA ASP A 37 -6.25 -4.39 -14.90
C ASP A 37 -6.01 -5.67 -15.71
N GLU A 38 -5.17 -5.55 -16.74
CA GLU A 38 -4.62 -6.65 -17.54
C GLU A 38 -3.09 -6.50 -17.63
N PRO A 39 -2.31 -7.60 -17.60
CA PRO A 39 -0.85 -7.53 -17.53
C PRO A 39 -0.15 -6.73 -18.65
N ILE A 40 -0.79 -6.62 -19.82
CA ILE A 40 -0.24 -5.92 -20.99
C ILE A 40 -0.24 -4.39 -20.82
N TYR A 41 -1.17 -3.84 -20.04
CA TYR A 41 -1.27 -2.40 -19.79
C TYR A 41 -0.34 -1.98 -18.67
N LYS A 42 0.96 -1.93 -18.98
CA LYS A 42 1.97 -1.46 -18.03
C LYS A 42 1.94 0.06 -17.89
N ALA A 43 2.17 0.54 -16.68
CA ALA A 43 2.27 1.96 -16.36
C ALA A 43 3.34 2.20 -15.30
N LYS A 44 3.67 3.48 -15.09
CA LYS A 44 4.41 3.94 -13.92
C LYS A 44 3.42 4.41 -12.87
N PHE A 45 3.70 4.15 -11.60
CA PHE A 45 2.81 4.48 -10.50
C PHE A 45 3.51 5.42 -9.53
N ASP A 46 2.85 6.55 -9.26
CA ASP A 46 3.20 7.45 -8.18
C ASP A 46 2.26 7.18 -7.01
N VAL A 47 2.78 6.60 -5.93
CA VAL A 47 1.98 6.20 -4.77
C VAL A 47 2.17 7.23 -3.66
N THR A 48 1.06 7.70 -3.10
CA THR A 48 1.02 8.52 -1.89
C THR A 48 0.05 7.89 -0.91
N LEU A 49 0.48 7.65 0.32
CA LEU A 49 -0.35 7.09 1.38
C LEU A 49 -0.53 8.12 2.49
N ILE A 50 -1.78 8.33 2.90
CA ILE A 50 -2.11 9.16 4.06
C ILE A 50 -2.51 8.21 5.19
N VAL A 51 -1.67 8.13 6.21
CA VAL A 51 -1.82 7.18 7.32
C VAL A 51 -1.75 7.89 8.65
N ASP A 52 -2.22 7.25 9.71
CA ASP A 52 -2.06 7.81 11.05
C ASP A 52 -0.58 7.82 11.45
N GLU A 53 -0.16 8.82 12.22
CA GLU A 53 1.27 9.11 12.46
C GLU A 53 2.05 7.92 13.04
N GLY A 54 1.42 7.14 13.93
CA GLY A 54 2.00 5.97 14.57
C GLY A 54 2.02 4.69 13.72
N LEU A 55 1.58 4.74 12.45
CA LEU A 55 1.59 3.58 11.55
C LEU A 55 2.73 3.67 10.55
N THR A 56 3.33 2.54 10.21
CA THR A 56 4.32 2.44 9.13
C THR A 56 3.60 2.21 7.81
N ALA A 57 4.04 2.90 6.75
CA ALA A 57 3.51 2.74 5.40
C ALA A 57 4.62 2.24 4.46
N LEU A 58 4.33 1.17 3.73
CA LEU A 58 5.23 0.58 2.74
C LEU A 58 4.57 0.56 1.37
N SER A 59 5.39 0.65 0.33
CA SER A 59 4.98 0.56 -1.07
C SER A 59 6.10 -0.07 -1.91
N ASN A 60 5.93 -0.15 -3.22
CA ASN A 60 6.91 -0.73 -4.15
C ASN A 60 8.28 -0.03 -4.14
N MET A 61 8.32 1.28 -3.87
CA MET A 61 9.51 2.11 -4.00
C MET A 61 9.87 2.76 -2.66
N ASN A 62 11.06 3.36 -2.57
CA ASN A 62 11.50 4.08 -1.36
C ASN A 62 10.68 5.36 -1.14
N VAL A 63 10.55 5.77 0.13
CA VAL A 63 9.96 7.06 0.51
C VAL A 63 10.83 8.20 -0.01
N ILE A 64 10.21 9.20 -0.63
CA ILE A 64 10.87 10.43 -1.11
C ILE A 64 10.45 11.67 -0.32
N SER A 65 9.32 11.61 0.38
CA SER A 65 8.83 12.70 1.23
C SER A 65 7.87 12.15 2.27
N GLU A 66 8.00 12.61 3.50
CA GLU A 66 7.07 12.35 4.59
C GLU A 66 6.73 13.69 5.24
N THR A 67 5.44 14.04 5.30
CA THR A 67 4.98 15.32 5.86
C THR A 67 3.82 15.06 6.81
N LYS A 68 3.86 15.71 7.98
CA LYS A 68 2.76 15.66 8.94
C LYS A 68 1.69 16.67 8.53
N VAL A 69 0.45 16.21 8.50
CA VAL A 69 -0.73 17.03 8.20
C VAL A 69 -1.78 16.65 9.24
N ASP A 70 -2.05 17.58 10.16
CA ASP A 70 -2.90 17.36 11.34
C ASP A 70 -2.44 16.12 12.15
N ASN A 71 -3.34 15.17 12.40
CA ASN A 71 -3.06 13.92 13.12
C ASN A 71 -2.64 12.77 12.19
N LYS A 72 -2.27 13.08 10.94
CA LYS A 72 -1.88 12.11 9.93
C LYS A 72 -0.51 12.44 9.37
N LYS A 73 0.06 11.48 8.66
CA LYS A 73 1.24 11.68 7.83
C LYS A 73 0.94 11.32 6.39
N VAL A 74 1.51 12.11 5.49
CA VAL A 74 1.47 11.92 4.04
C VAL A 74 2.83 11.38 3.62
N VAL A 75 2.87 10.12 3.20
CA VAL A 75 4.08 9.42 2.75
C VAL A 75 4.03 9.30 1.23
N LYS A 76 4.97 9.96 0.55
CA LYS A 76 5.14 9.87 -0.90
C LYS A 76 6.28 8.93 -1.24
N PHE A 77 6.04 8.03 -2.18
CA PHE A 77 7.04 7.08 -2.68
C PHE A 77 7.56 7.51 -4.05
N ALA A 78 8.78 7.09 -4.38
CA ALA A 78 9.34 7.32 -5.72
C ALA A 78 8.47 6.64 -6.79
N THR A 79 8.48 7.21 -8.01
CA THR A 79 7.81 6.63 -9.17
C THR A 79 8.34 5.23 -9.46
N THR A 80 7.45 4.26 -9.68
CA THR A 80 7.86 2.90 -10.05
C THR A 80 8.49 2.86 -11.46
N PRO A 81 9.29 1.81 -11.76
CA PRO A 81 9.53 1.41 -13.14
C PRO A 81 8.23 1.07 -13.87
N LEU A 82 8.30 0.91 -15.19
CA LEU A 82 7.17 0.46 -16.00
C LEU A 82 6.78 -0.98 -15.60
N MET A 83 5.60 -1.16 -15.01
CA MET A 83 5.14 -2.43 -14.44
C MET A 83 3.64 -2.65 -14.63
N SER A 84 3.18 -3.88 -14.46
CA SER A 84 1.75 -4.24 -14.55
C SER A 84 1.01 -3.93 -13.24
N THR A 85 -0.30 -3.69 -13.32
CA THR A 85 -1.16 -3.32 -12.18
C THR A 85 -1.15 -4.31 -11.02
N TYR A 86 -1.05 -5.62 -11.32
CA TYR A 86 -1.08 -6.67 -10.30
C TYR A 86 0.15 -6.67 -9.36
N LEU A 87 1.23 -5.98 -9.75
CA LEU A 87 2.44 -5.83 -8.94
C LEU A 87 2.41 -4.60 -8.03
N VAL A 88 1.43 -3.70 -8.20
CA VAL A 88 1.26 -2.56 -7.30
C VAL A 88 1.00 -3.11 -5.90
N ALA A 89 1.79 -2.66 -4.93
CA ALA A 89 1.69 -3.15 -3.57
C ALA A 89 1.83 -1.99 -2.58
N PHE A 90 0.98 -1.99 -1.56
CA PHE A 90 1.13 -1.14 -0.39
C PHE A 90 0.61 -1.83 0.87
N ALA A 91 1.24 -1.51 2.00
CA ALA A 91 0.87 -2.03 3.30
C ALA A 91 0.97 -0.94 4.37
N VAL A 92 0.05 -0.97 5.34
CA VAL A 92 0.01 -0.04 6.47
C VAL A 92 -0.27 -0.82 7.76
N GLY A 93 0.55 -0.61 8.79
CA GLY A 93 0.39 -1.26 10.09
C GLY A 93 1.46 -0.84 11.09
N GLN A 94 1.41 -1.38 12.31
CA GLN A 94 2.48 -1.23 13.30
C GLN A 94 3.57 -2.27 13.04
N LEU A 95 4.37 -2.02 12.00
CA LEU A 95 5.45 -2.89 11.54
C LEU A 95 6.73 -2.69 12.33
#